data_AF-U4Q566-F1
#
_entry.id   AF-U4Q566-F1
#
_cell.length_a   1.000
_cell.length_b   1.000
_cell.length_c   1.000
_cell.angle_alpha   90.00
_cell.angle_beta   90.00
_cell.angle_gamma   90.00
#
_symmetry.space_group_name_H-M   'P 1'
#
loop_
_entity.id
_entity.type
_entity.pdbx_description
1 polymer ?
#
loop_
_entity_poly.entity_id
_entity_poly.type
_entity_poly.pdbx_seq_one_letter_code
_entity_poly.pdbx_strand_id
1 'polypeptide(L)'
;MAYKTEHITQQLRAAREAQKMSQRELSARSGLTQSHISQIERGTMEPGLGSLVDVARALDLEIVLAPKKLMPAIRNILDSASASSDVLTSDQRKLVGRLERWFAQHRDGFGSASEADTFKDSLALLRHLPLSAEEMDTFNEATARLDRWQADPPSRQELSRIAHAVRHLRNAAVHRDRDDAVPRSAYALDEEDDNA
;
A
#
# COMPACT_ATOMS: atom_id res chain seq x y z
N MET A 1 -25.32 -5.25 21.89
CA MET A 1 -25.00 -6.69 21.74
C MET A 1 -24.05 -6.80 20.57
N ALA A 2 -22.88 -7.42 20.76
CA ALA A 2 -21.94 -7.66 19.66
C ALA A 2 -22.48 -8.81 18.79
N TYR A 3 -22.76 -8.55 17.53
CA TYR A 3 -23.25 -9.57 16.59
C TYR A 3 -22.09 -10.46 16.13
N LYS A 4 -22.38 -11.73 15.81
CA LYS A 4 -21.35 -12.69 15.36
C LYS A 4 -20.65 -12.25 14.07
N THR A 5 -21.33 -11.43 13.26
CA THR A 5 -20.82 -10.90 11.99
C THR A 5 -20.05 -9.59 12.13
N GLU A 6 -19.92 -9.02 13.33
CA GLU A 6 -19.36 -7.67 13.54
C GLU A 6 -17.97 -7.51 12.91
N HIS A 7 -17.11 -8.51 13.06
CA HIS A 7 -15.78 -8.47 12.47
C HIS A 7 -15.83 -8.40 10.93
N ILE A 8 -16.76 -9.11 10.29
CA ILE A 8 -16.91 -9.14 8.84
C ILE A 8 -17.53 -7.83 8.36
N THR A 9 -18.55 -7.31 9.04
CA THR A 9 -19.20 -6.05 8.63
C THR A 9 -18.26 -4.85 8.78
N GLN A 10 -17.35 -4.87 9.77
CA GLN A 10 -16.28 -3.88 9.89
C GLN A 10 -15.28 -3.97 8.73
N GLN A 11 -14.90 -5.18 8.28
CA GLN A 11 -14.04 -5.35 7.11
C GLN A 11 -14.70 -4.83 5.83
N LEU A 12 -16.01 -5.10 5.63
CA LEU A 12 -16.76 -4.56 4.48
C LEU A 12 -16.80 -3.03 4.49
N ARG A 13 -17.02 -2.43 5.67
CA ARG A 13 -16.96 -0.96 5.81
C ARG A 13 -15.57 -0.41 5.47
N ALA A 14 -14.51 -1.03 5.98
CA ALA A 14 -13.15 -0.61 5.72
C ALA A 14 -12.81 -0.71 4.21
N ALA A 15 -13.23 -1.78 3.54
CA ALA A 15 -13.07 -1.93 2.09
C ALA A 15 -13.81 -0.85 1.31
N ARG A 16 -15.06 -0.53 1.70
CA ARG A 16 -15.83 0.58 1.10
C ARG A 16 -15.09 1.91 1.24
N GLU A 17 -14.59 2.21 2.43
CA GLU A 17 -13.87 3.46 2.71
C GLU A 17 -12.53 3.52 1.95
N ALA A 18 -11.81 2.41 1.82
CA ALA A 18 -10.58 2.30 1.03
C ALA A 18 -10.84 2.58 -0.47
N GLN A 19 -11.97 2.11 -1.01
CA GLN A 19 -12.41 2.41 -2.37
C GLN A 19 -13.01 3.82 -2.53
N LYS A 20 -13.05 4.63 -1.47
CA LYS A 20 -13.68 5.97 -1.43
C LYS A 20 -15.15 5.96 -1.87
N MET A 21 -15.83 4.83 -1.70
CA MET A 21 -17.21 4.65 -2.11
C MET A 21 -18.15 5.12 -0.99
N SER A 22 -19.18 5.88 -1.33
CA SER A 22 -20.24 6.26 -0.38
C SER A 22 -21.22 5.11 -0.14
N GLN A 23 -21.95 5.13 0.98
CA GLN A 23 -23.02 4.15 1.24
C GLN A 23 -24.13 4.20 0.17
N ARG A 24 -24.34 5.35 -0.48
CA ARG A 24 -25.30 5.52 -1.58
C ARG A 24 -24.82 4.82 -2.86
N GLU A 25 -23.54 4.90 -3.16
CA GLU A 25 -22.95 4.18 -4.30
C GLU A 25 -22.93 2.68 -4.06
N LEU A 26 -22.60 2.24 -2.85
CA LEU A 26 -22.67 0.83 -2.47
C LEU A 26 -24.12 0.29 -2.55
N SER A 27 -25.10 1.10 -2.15
CA SER A 27 -26.53 0.80 -2.32
C SER A 27 -26.89 0.54 -3.78
N ALA A 28 -26.45 1.42 -4.69
CA ALA A 28 -26.71 1.26 -6.11
C ALA A 28 -26.08 -0.01 -6.70
N ARG A 29 -24.91 -0.43 -6.19
CA ARG A 29 -24.20 -1.64 -6.67
C ARG A 29 -24.72 -2.95 -6.08
N SER A 30 -25.05 -2.95 -4.79
CA SER A 30 -25.49 -4.15 -4.06
C SER A 30 -26.97 -4.46 -4.20
N GLY A 31 -27.78 -3.51 -4.72
CA GLY A 31 -29.23 -3.63 -4.75
C GLY A 31 -29.91 -3.45 -3.38
N LEU A 32 -29.15 -3.14 -2.33
CA LEU A 32 -29.66 -2.83 -1.00
C LEU A 32 -29.96 -1.34 -0.86
N THR A 33 -30.81 -0.97 0.10
CA THR A 33 -31.05 0.44 0.43
C THR A 33 -29.86 1.03 1.20
N GLN A 34 -29.61 2.33 1.03
CA GLN A 34 -28.56 3.04 1.79
C GLN A 34 -28.79 2.92 3.31
N SER A 35 -30.05 2.98 3.77
CA SER A 35 -30.40 2.79 5.19
C SER A 35 -29.99 1.41 5.71
N HIS A 36 -30.24 0.35 4.92
CA HIS A 36 -29.90 -1.03 5.27
C HIS A 36 -28.37 -1.21 5.39
N ILE A 37 -27.61 -0.71 4.42
CA ILE A 37 -26.13 -0.68 4.48
C ILE A 37 -25.66 0.07 5.72
N SER A 38 -26.25 1.24 5.99
CA SER A 38 -25.89 2.07 7.15
C SER A 38 -26.14 1.33 8.48
N GLN A 39 -27.24 0.57 8.57
CA GLN A 39 -27.55 -0.22 9.76
C GLN A 39 -26.60 -1.40 9.96
N ILE A 40 -26.19 -2.06 8.87
CA ILE A 40 -25.19 -3.14 8.87
C ILE A 40 -23.82 -2.60 9.31
N GLU A 41 -23.36 -1.49 8.72
CA GLU A 41 -22.05 -0.90 9.03
C GLU A 41 -21.94 -0.34 10.45
N ARG A 42 -23.06 0.08 11.05
CA ARG A 42 -23.13 0.51 12.45
C ARG A 42 -23.29 -0.66 13.44
N GLY A 43 -23.46 -1.88 12.95
CA GLY A 43 -23.76 -3.03 13.81
C GLY A 43 -25.12 -2.92 14.53
N THR A 44 -26.05 -2.14 13.98
CA THR A 44 -27.42 -2.04 14.50
C THR A 44 -28.34 -3.16 13.98
N MET A 45 -27.92 -3.84 12.92
CA MET A 45 -28.63 -4.95 12.29
C MET A 45 -27.62 -6.00 11.81
N GLU A 46 -27.95 -7.28 11.99
CA GLU A 46 -27.19 -8.40 11.42
C GLU A 46 -27.65 -8.65 9.98
N PRO A 47 -26.75 -8.62 8.98
CA PRO A 47 -27.12 -8.94 7.61
C PRO A 47 -27.44 -10.42 7.45
N GLY A 48 -28.45 -10.73 6.63
CA GLY A 48 -28.62 -12.09 6.12
C GLY A 48 -27.44 -12.48 5.22
N LEU A 49 -27.21 -13.80 5.04
CA LEU A 49 -26.10 -14.29 4.22
C LEU A 49 -26.15 -13.75 2.77
N GLY A 50 -27.33 -13.67 2.18
CA GLY A 50 -27.52 -13.08 0.84
C GLY A 50 -27.06 -11.63 0.79
N SER A 51 -27.57 -10.78 1.68
CA SER A 51 -27.15 -9.38 1.78
C SER A 51 -25.64 -9.22 2.02
N LEU A 52 -25.05 -10.12 2.82
CA LEU A 52 -23.61 -10.11 3.08
C LEU A 52 -22.81 -10.41 1.80
N VAL A 53 -23.25 -11.40 1.02
CA VAL A 53 -22.67 -11.74 -0.29
C VAL A 53 -22.83 -10.58 -1.28
N ASP A 54 -24.02 -9.97 -1.36
CA ASP A 54 -24.30 -8.87 -2.27
C ASP A 54 -23.43 -7.64 -1.97
N VAL A 55 -23.26 -7.31 -0.68
CA VAL A 55 -22.36 -6.22 -0.26
C VAL A 55 -20.90 -6.54 -0.56
N ALA A 56 -20.45 -7.77 -0.27
CA ALA A 56 -19.07 -8.17 -0.56
C ALA A 56 -18.76 -8.05 -2.05
N ARG A 57 -19.62 -8.58 -2.92
CA ARG A 57 -19.43 -8.52 -4.37
C ARG A 57 -19.52 -7.11 -4.95
N ALA A 58 -20.39 -6.27 -4.39
CA ALA A 58 -20.45 -4.85 -4.77
C ALA A 58 -19.16 -4.07 -4.44
N LEU A 59 -18.33 -4.62 -3.55
CA LEU A 59 -17.01 -4.13 -3.16
C LEU A 59 -15.87 -4.93 -3.82
N ASP A 60 -16.15 -5.73 -4.84
CA ASP A 60 -15.16 -6.59 -5.52
C ASP A 60 -14.46 -7.59 -4.57
N LEU A 61 -15.19 -8.04 -3.54
CA LEU A 61 -14.76 -9.09 -2.61
C LEU A 61 -15.62 -10.35 -2.79
N GLU A 62 -15.06 -11.52 -2.48
CA GLU A 62 -15.77 -12.79 -2.53
C GLU A 62 -15.70 -13.52 -1.19
N ILE A 63 -16.81 -14.13 -0.79
CA ILE A 63 -16.88 -14.92 0.45
C ILE A 63 -16.54 -16.37 0.10
N VAL A 64 -15.40 -16.84 0.59
CA VAL A 64 -14.90 -18.20 0.32
C VAL A 64 -14.90 -19.05 1.59
N LEU A 65 -15.19 -20.35 1.42
CA LEU A 65 -15.01 -21.33 2.47
C LEU A 65 -13.61 -21.93 2.35
N ALA A 66 -12.80 -21.79 3.39
CA ALA A 66 -11.44 -22.31 3.43
C ALA A 66 -11.19 -23.19 4.66
N PRO A 67 -10.27 -24.18 4.58
CA PRO A 67 -9.86 -24.96 5.74
C PRO A 67 -9.24 -24.05 6.82
N LYS A 68 -9.79 -24.09 8.05
CA LYS A 68 -9.32 -23.24 9.17
C LYS A 68 -7.81 -23.34 9.43
N LYS A 69 -7.21 -24.51 9.20
CA LYS A 69 -5.77 -24.77 9.37
C LYS A 69 -4.88 -23.92 8.44
N LEU A 70 -5.42 -23.48 7.30
CA LEU A 70 -4.70 -22.69 6.31
C LEU A 70 -4.87 -21.18 6.49
N MET A 71 -5.69 -20.73 7.44
CA MET A 71 -5.93 -19.29 7.66
C MET A 71 -4.66 -18.47 7.92
N PRO A 72 -3.63 -18.95 8.65
CA PRO A 72 -2.37 -18.21 8.77
C PRO A 72 -1.68 -17.98 7.42
N ALA A 73 -1.64 -19.00 6.56
CA ALA A 73 -1.01 -18.90 5.24
C ALA A 73 -1.82 -17.99 4.29
N ILE A 74 -3.15 -18.10 4.30
CA ILE A 74 -4.04 -17.24 3.51
C ILE A 74 -3.86 -15.76 3.91
N ARG A 75 -3.78 -15.47 5.22
CA ARG A 75 -3.53 -14.09 5.70
C ARG A 75 -2.21 -13.55 5.20
N ASN A 76 -1.13 -14.32 5.29
CA ASN A 76 0.18 -13.88 4.79
C ASN A 76 0.12 -13.50 3.30
N ILE A 77 -0.60 -14.28 2.48
CA ILE A 77 -0.75 -14.00 1.04
C ILE A 77 -1.57 -12.72 0.80
N LEU A 78 -2.65 -12.52 1.56
CA LEU A 78 -3.50 -11.33 1.48
C LEU A 78 -2.75 -10.05 1.91
N ASP A 79 -1.95 -10.15 2.97
CA ASP A 79 -1.13 -9.06 3.47
C ASP A 79 -0.03 -8.69 2.46
N SER A 80 0.62 -9.67 1.82
CA SER A 80 1.60 -9.42 0.76
C SER A 80 0.95 -8.79 -0.49
N ALA A 81 -0.26 -9.22 -0.87
CA ALA A 81 -0.96 -8.64 -2.02
C ALA A 81 -1.42 -7.20 -1.77
N SER A 82 -1.77 -6.86 -0.53
CA SER A 82 -2.18 -5.50 -0.14
C SER A 82 -0.99 -4.53 -0.04
N ALA A 83 0.19 -5.04 0.31
CA ALA A 83 1.44 -4.27 0.24
C ALA A 83 1.82 -3.91 -1.21
N SER A 84 1.34 -4.67 -2.18
CA SER A 84 1.51 -4.40 -3.62
C SER A 84 0.45 -3.45 -4.21
N SER A 85 -0.66 -3.15 -3.50
CA SER A 85 -1.72 -2.27 -4.02
C SER A 85 -1.56 -0.79 -3.61
N ASP A 86 -0.63 -0.10 -4.27
CA ASP A 86 -0.79 1.18 -4.97
C ASP A 86 -1.68 2.32 -4.42
N VAL A 87 -1.53 2.70 -3.14
CA VAL A 87 -1.81 4.10 -2.74
C VAL A 87 -0.65 4.63 -1.92
N LEU A 88 0.09 5.60 -2.48
CA LEU A 88 0.99 6.45 -1.69
C LEU A 88 0.25 6.99 -0.47
N THR A 89 0.65 6.51 0.70
CA THR A 89 0.05 6.94 1.96
C THR A 89 0.17 8.46 2.08
N SER A 90 -0.79 9.10 2.73
CA SER A 90 -0.71 10.55 3.03
C SER A 90 0.61 10.88 3.74
N ASP A 91 1.08 9.95 4.56
CA ASP A 91 2.27 10.09 5.36
C ASP A 91 3.56 9.95 4.53
N GLN A 92 3.60 9.02 3.56
CA GLN A 92 4.70 8.96 2.58
C GLN A 92 4.89 10.30 1.87
N ARG A 93 3.79 10.86 1.32
CA ARG A 93 3.84 12.14 0.59
C ARG A 93 4.32 13.29 1.47
N LYS A 94 3.83 13.36 2.71
CA LYS A 94 4.29 14.37 3.68
C LYS A 94 5.76 14.22 4.00
N LEU A 95 6.24 12.99 4.16
CA LEU A 95 7.62 12.70 4.52
C LEU A 95 8.58 13.03 3.38
N VAL A 96 8.30 12.55 2.15
CA VAL A 96 9.06 12.91 0.94
C VAL A 96 9.09 14.42 0.75
N GLY A 97 7.93 15.10 0.88
CA GLY A 97 7.86 16.56 0.75
C GLY A 97 8.58 17.32 1.87
N ARG A 98 8.73 16.76 3.06
CA ARG A 98 9.57 17.33 4.13
C ARG A 98 11.04 17.20 3.77
N LEU A 99 11.46 16.01 3.33
CA LEU A 99 12.84 15.70 3.01
C LEU A 99 13.35 16.49 1.79
N GLU A 100 12.51 16.72 0.77
CA GLU A 100 12.85 17.58 -0.36
C GLU A 100 13.03 19.04 0.01
N ARG A 101 12.15 19.59 0.86
CA ARG A 101 12.30 20.97 1.35
C ARG A 101 13.58 21.12 2.15
N TRP A 102 13.87 20.15 3.00
CA TRP A 102 15.09 20.12 3.78
C TRP A 102 16.33 20.02 2.87
N PHE A 103 16.29 19.16 1.85
CA PHE A 103 17.36 19.01 0.86
C PHE A 103 17.61 20.30 0.08
N ALA A 104 16.55 21.00 -0.35
CA ALA A 104 16.68 22.26 -1.07
C ALA A 104 17.44 23.34 -0.28
N GLN A 105 17.38 23.29 1.06
CA GLN A 105 18.08 24.21 1.96
C GLN A 105 19.52 23.78 2.26
N HIS A 106 19.85 22.50 2.10
CA HIS A 106 21.13 21.91 2.55
C HIS A 106 21.90 21.21 1.44
N ARG A 107 21.60 21.53 0.17
CA ARG A 107 22.23 20.92 -1.01
C ARG A 107 23.76 20.99 -0.96
N ASP A 108 24.30 22.11 -0.49
CA ASP A 108 25.74 22.37 -0.43
C ASP A 108 26.49 21.52 0.61
N GLY A 109 25.76 20.85 1.52
CA GLY A 109 26.34 19.93 2.49
C GLY A 109 26.77 18.58 1.89
N PHE A 110 26.27 18.24 0.70
CA PHE A 110 26.57 16.98 0.02
C PHE A 110 28.02 16.94 -0.49
N GLY A 111 28.61 15.74 -0.57
CA GLY A 111 30.02 15.58 -0.95
C GLY A 111 30.29 15.94 -2.42
N SER A 112 29.28 15.81 -3.29
CA SER A 112 29.36 16.20 -4.70
C SER A 112 28.00 16.60 -5.28
N ALA A 113 28.01 17.35 -6.37
CA ALA A 113 26.79 17.71 -7.11
C ALA A 113 26.05 16.46 -7.63
N SER A 114 26.78 15.46 -8.11
CA SER A 114 26.20 14.20 -8.60
C SER A 114 25.50 13.41 -7.48
N GLU A 115 26.06 13.40 -6.27
CA GLU A 115 25.43 12.75 -5.11
C GLU A 115 24.11 13.45 -4.74
N ALA A 116 24.11 14.79 -4.74
CA ALA A 116 22.94 15.60 -4.47
C ALA A 116 21.84 15.39 -5.53
N ASP A 117 22.20 15.35 -6.81
CA ASP A 117 21.26 15.13 -7.90
C ASP A 117 20.67 13.71 -7.85
N THR A 118 21.50 12.69 -7.58
CA THR A 118 21.02 11.31 -7.41
C THR A 118 20.04 11.20 -6.23
N PHE A 119 20.31 11.92 -5.15
CA PHE A 119 19.41 11.95 -4.00
C PHE A 119 18.07 12.60 -4.35
N LYS A 120 18.09 13.75 -5.02
CA LYS A 120 16.89 14.44 -5.53
C LYS A 120 16.05 13.53 -6.43
N ASP A 121 16.69 12.83 -7.37
CA ASP A 121 16.00 11.91 -8.28
C ASP A 121 15.36 10.74 -7.53
N SER A 122 16.04 10.24 -6.48
CA SER A 122 15.47 9.20 -5.60
C SER A 122 14.20 9.68 -4.90
N LEU A 123 14.19 10.92 -4.39
CA LEU A 123 13.01 11.50 -3.74
C LEU A 123 11.85 11.70 -4.72
N ALA A 124 12.16 12.16 -5.94
CA ALA A 124 11.16 12.33 -6.99
C ALA A 124 10.49 10.98 -7.36
N LEU A 125 11.27 9.90 -7.43
CA LEU A 125 10.73 8.55 -7.67
C LEU A 125 9.86 8.06 -6.50
N LEU A 126 10.31 8.24 -5.26
CA LEU A 126 9.54 7.87 -4.07
C LEU A 126 8.25 8.67 -3.87
N ARG A 127 8.04 9.76 -4.63
CA ARG A 127 6.75 10.46 -4.66
C ARG A 127 5.69 9.72 -5.48
N HIS A 128 6.10 8.86 -6.39
CA HIS A 128 5.22 8.17 -7.33
C HIS A 128 5.23 6.65 -7.13
N LEU A 129 6.21 6.12 -6.40
CA LEU A 129 6.38 4.71 -6.12
C LEU A 129 5.93 4.38 -4.68
N PRO A 130 4.89 3.55 -4.47
CA PRO A 130 4.40 3.24 -3.14
C PRO A 130 5.36 2.33 -2.38
N LEU A 131 5.57 2.68 -1.12
CA LEU A 131 6.36 1.88 -0.20
C LEU A 131 5.46 0.89 0.55
N SER A 132 5.98 -0.30 0.80
CA SER A 132 5.33 -1.27 1.71
C SER A 132 5.31 -0.73 3.15
N ALA A 133 4.57 -1.37 4.04
CA ALA A 133 4.57 -0.98 5.46
C ALA A 133 5.97 -1.06 6.09
N GLU A 134 6.72 -2.13 5.80
CA GLU A 134 8.09 -2.34 6.29
C GLU A 134 9.07 -1.28 5.77
N GLU A 135 8.94 -0.91 4.50
CA GLU A 135 9.74 0.16 3.91
C GLU A 135 9.36 1.53 4.44
N MET A 136 8.07 1.75 4.74
CA MET A 136 7.61 2.97 5.40
C MET A 136 8.24 3.10 6.79
N ASP A 137 8.31 2.02 7.56
CA ASP A 137 8.96 2.00 8.87
C ASP A 137 10.45 2.30 8.74
N THR A 138 11.12 1.68 7.77
CA THR A 138 12.53 1.97 7.45
C THR A 138 12.72 3.43 7.04
N PHE A 139 11.80 4.00 6.25
CA PHE A 139 11.86 5.39 5.82
C PHE A 139 11.66 6.37 7.00
N ASN A 140 10.72 6.06 7.89
CA ASN A 140 10.49 6.80 9.13
C ASN A 140 11.74 6.75 10.04
N GLU A 141 12.34 5.59 10.24
CA GLU A 141 13.53 5.43 11.08
C GLU A 141 14.74 6.22 10.52
N ALA A 142 14.97 6.10 9.21
CA ALA A 142 16.05 6.82 8.53
C ALA A 142 15.90 8.35 8.63
N THR A 143 14.65 8.82 8.72
CA THR A 143 14.32 10.26 8.73
C THR A 143 13.94 10.80 10.11
N ALA A 144 13.81 9.95 11.14
CA ALA A 144 13.46 10.34 12.51
C ALA A 144 14.44 11.35 13.12
N ARG A 145 15.67 11.44 12.59
CA ARG A 145 16.68 12.39 13.05
C ARG A 145 16.59 13.76 12.39
N LEU A 146 15.83 13.92 11.30
CA LEU A 146 15.64 15.21 10.61
C LEU A 146 15.06 16.27 11.55
N ASP A 147 14.17 15.89 12.46
CA ASP A 147 13.54 16.83 13.40
C ASP A 147 14.57 17.41 14.39
N ARG A 148 15.67 16.69 14.69
CA ARG A 148 16.77 17.20 15.53
C ARG A 148 17.71 18.15 14.79
N TRP A 149 17.80 18.04 13.47
CA TRP A 149 18.72 18.84 12.66
C TRP A 149 18.21 20.25 12.33
N GLN A 150 17.02 20.62 12.78
CA GLN A 150 16.62 22.04 12.77
C GLN A 150 17.50 22.91 13.69
N ALA A 151 18.17 22.30 14.68
CA ALA A 151 19.01 23.01 15.64
C ALA A 151 20.53 22.96 15.33
N ASP A 152 21.00 21.92 14.63
CA ASP A 152 22.42 21.71 14.34
C ASP A 152 22.59 21.09 12.93
N PRO A 153 23.45 21.64 12.04
CA PRO A 153 23.62 21.12 10.69
C PRO A 153 24.13 19.67 10.70
N PRO A 154 23.55 18.77 9.89
CA PRO A 154 23.99 17.38 9.85
C PRO A 154 25.40 17.25 9.28
N SER A 155 26.16 16.32 9.85
CA SER A 155 27.49 15.97 9.37
C SER A 155 27.43 15.32 7.98
N ARG A 156 28.51 15.44 7.20
CA ARG A 156 28.63 14.75 5.89
C ARG A 156 28.35 13.25 5.96
N GLN A 157 28.72 12.61 7.08
CA GLN A 157 28.47 11.18 7.28
C GLN A 157 26.98 10.88 7.45
N GLU A 158 26.24 11.73 8.16
CA GLU A 158 24.79 11.60 8.32
C GLU A 158 24.05 11.85 7.01
N LEU A 159 24.50 12.84 6.24
CA LEU A 159 23.98 13.11 4.89
C LEU A 159 24.12 11.89 3.98
N SER A 160 25.31 11.30 3.95
CA SER A 160 25.58 10.11 3.13
C SER A 160 24.74 8.91 3.57
N ARG A 161 24.52 8.72 4.87
CA ARG A 161 23.64 7.65 5.39
C ARG A 161 22.21 7.80 4.93
N ILE A 162 21.63 9.01 5.03
CA ILE A 162 20.26 9.25 4.54
C ILE A 162 20.19 9.08 3.02
N ALA A 163 21.18 9.58 2.29
CA ALA A 163 21.24 9.41 0.85
C ALA A 163 21.27 7.93 0.43
N HIS A 164 22.03 7.12 1.15
CA HIS A 164 22.09 5.68 0.95
C HIS A 164 20.76 5.01 1.31
N ALA A 165 20.13 5.36 2.44
CA ALA A 165 18.86 4.79 2.85
C ALA A 165 17.74 5.06 1.84
N VAL A 166 17.63 6.32 1.38
CA VAL A 166 16.64 6.72 0.36
C VAL A 166 16.90 6.02 -0.97
N ARG A 167 18.16 5.87 -1.38
CA ARG A 167 18.52 5.10 -2.58
C ARG A 167 18.14 3.62 -2.44
N HIS A 168 18.41 3.02 -1.29
CA HIS A 168 18.08 1.63 -1.00
C HIS A 168 16.56 1.39 -1.04
N LEU A 169 15.77 2.26 -0.40
CA LEU A 169 14.31 2.22 -0.44
C LEU A 169 13.77 2.34 -1.87
N ARG A 170 14.30 3.28 -2.64
CA ARG A 170 13.92 3.44 -4.05
C ARG A 170 14.26 2.20 -4.88
N ASN A 171 15.41 1.57 -4.66
CA ASN A 171 15.76 0.34 -5.36
C ASN A 171 14.85 -0.83 -4.97
N ALA A 172 14.63 -1.04 -3.67
CA ALA A 172 13.73 -2.09 -3.17
C ALA A 172 12.32 -1.95 -3.77
N ALA A 173 11.79 -0.72 -3.79
CA ALA A 173 10.49 -0.44 -4.35
C ALA A 173 10.41 -0.65 -5.88
N VAL A 174 11.46 -0.32 -6.63
CA VAL A 174 11.49 -0.56 -8.09
C VAL A 174 11.60 -2.06 -8.42
N HIS A 175 12.28 -2.84 -7.58
CA HIS A 175 12.48 -4.26 -7.84
C HIS A 175 11.27 -5.12 -7.46
N ARG A 176 10.45 -4.69 -6.48
CA ARG A 176 9.20 -5.38 -6.14
C ARG A 176 8.25 -5.50 -7.33
N ASP A 177 8.02 -4.40 -8.06
CA ASP A 177 7.19 -4.36 -9.27
C ASP A 177 7.72 -5.29 -10.38
N ARG A 178 9.02 -5.62 -10.35
CA ARG A 178 9.65 -6.51 -11.32
C ARG A 178 9.61 -7.97 -10.92
N ASP A 179 9.65 -8.28 -9.63
CA ASP A 179 9.59 -9.67 -9.14
C ASP A 179 8.15 -10.25 -9.21
N ASP A 180 7.12 -9.38 -9.16
CA ASP A 180 5.73 -9.75 -9.44
C ASP A 180 5.43 -9.94 -10.95
N ALA A 181 6.35 -9.51 -11.83
CA ALA A 181 6.27 -9.83 -13.24
C ALA A 181 6.72 -11.28 -13.45
N VAL A 182 5.74 -12.20 -13.41
CA VAL A 182 5.86 -13.61 -13.84
C VAL A 182 6.98 -13.76 -14.86
N PRO A 183 8.01 -14.58 -14.63
CA PRO A 183 9.06 -14.79 -15.61
C PRO A 183 8.37 -15.34 -16.86
N ARG A 184 8.25 -14.50 -17.89
CA ARG A 184 7.80 -14.94 -19.21
C ARG A 184 8.86 -15.91 -19.70
N SER A 185 8.60 -17.20 -19.51
CA SER A 185 9.37 -18.27 -20.12
C SER A 185 9.47 -17.96 -21.61
N ALA A 186 10.69 -17.82 -22.10
CA ALA A 186 10.97 -17.54 -23.51
C ALA A 186 10.68 -18.73 -24.44
N TYR A 187 10.02 -19.79 -23.94
CA TYR A 187 9.74 -21.05 -24.63
C TYR A 187 8.24 -21.38 -24.65
N ALA A 188 7.41 -20.43 -25.10
CA ALA A 188 6.08 -20.76 -25.62
C ALA A 188 6.10 -20.48 -27.12
N LEU A 189 6.91 -21.25 -27.85
CA LEU A 189 6.83 -21.35 -29.30
C LEU A 189 6.02 -22.62 -29.60
N ASP A 190 4.82 -22.40 -30.15
CA ASP A 190 4.08 -23.27 -31.05
C ASP A 190 4.49 -24.76 -31.09
N GLU A 191 3.82 -25.57 -30.28
CA GLU A 191 3.59 -26.99 -30.58
C GLU A 191 2.07 -27.21 -30.76
N GLU A 192 1.49 -26.50 -31.73
CA GLU A 192 0.22 -26.89 -32.35
C GLU A 192 0.42 -26.92 -33.86
N ASP A 193 1.00 -28.01 -34.37
CA ASP A 193 0.57 -28.65 -35.61
C ASP A 193 1.39 -29.93 -35.83
N ASP A 194 0.83 -31.07 -35.41
CA ASP A 194 1.03 -32.34 -36.11
C ASP A 194 -0.13 -33.29 -35.77
N ASN A 195 -1.27 -33.06 -36.42
CA ASN A 195 -2.25 -34.10 -36.69
C ASN A 195 -2.10 -34.51 -38.16
N ALA A 196 -1.41 -35.62 -38.39
CA ALA A 196 -1.43 -36.38 -39.64
C ALA A 196 -1.66 -37.87 -39.33
#